data_AF-W4QBA4-F1
#
_entry.id   AF-W4QBA4-F1
#
_cell.length_a   1.000
_cell.length_b   1.000
_cell.length_c   1.000
_cell.angle_alpha   90.00
_cell.angle_beta   90.00
_cell.angle_gamma   90.00
#
_symmetry.space_group_name_H-M   'P 1'
#
loop_
_entity.id
_entity.type
_entity.pdbx_description
1 polymer ?
#
loop_
_entity_poly.entity_id
_entity_poly.type
_entity_poly.pdbx_seq_one_letter_code
_entity_poly.pdbx_strand_id
1 'polypeptide(L)'
;MMNYMKSEHYRLLHKKGLYVTSAIGLSLIIATAAVLSLSLHFDPNFPYATSRFFYSNIVSGGVLIVIIGLLFNSALTGKDTAIIKQSISFGVSRNTIFWSKLALTFIYYLLICVIGLAFTIVLGESLLASEELAVKNFLLASFNMIPIVVSGFFVIHVLRMLKISDVYIIVMLLFVFLLSGDLIRLLFQSISGMNELYHYAPSTLLNENLISFLAQALNSSIAHG
;
A
#
# COMPACT_ATOMS: atom_id res chain seq x y z
N MET A 1 -15.45 19.35 -16.21
CA MET A 1 -14.76 18.27 -15.45
C MET A 1 -15.73 17.21 -14.94
N MET A 2 -16.80 17.56 -14.22
CA MET A 2 -17.74 16.60 -13.61
C MET A 2 -18.32 15.56 -14.60
N ASN A 3 -18.74 15.99 -15.79
CA ASN A 3 -19.30 15.07 -16.80
C ASN A 3 -18.27 14.05 -17.31
N TYR A 4 -17.02 14.48 -17.50
CA TYR A 4 -15.92 13.59 -17.89
C TYR A 4 -15.62 12.58 -16.77
N MET A 5 -15.60 13.04 -15.51
CA MET A 5 -15.38 12.17 -14.36
C MET A 5 -16.48 11.11 -14.21
N LYS A 6 -17.76 11.45 -14.45
CA LYS A 6 -18.87 10.46 -14.46
C LYS A 6 -18.68 9.40 -15.55
N SER A 7 -18.27 9.81 -16.75
CA SER A 7 -17.99 8.88 -17.85
C SER A 7 -16.81 7.95 -17.53
N GLU A 8 -15.72 8.49 -16.99
CA GLU A 8 -14.56 7.70 -16.57
C GLU A 8 -14.88 6.74 -15.42
N HIS A 9 -15.70 7.18 -14.46
CA HIS A 9 -16.20 6.34 -13.36
C HIS A 9 -17.00 5.14 -13.89
N TYR A 10 -17.94 5.38 -14.80
CA TYR A 10 -18.70 4.32 -15.45
C TYR A 10 -17.79 3.31 -16.17
N ARG A 11 -16.80 3.80 -16.91
CA ARG A 11 -15.83 2.94 -17.60
C ARG A 11 -15.00 2.13 -16.61
N LEU A 12 -14.56 2.74 -15.51
CA LEU A 12 -13.75 2.09 -14.47
C LEU A 12 -14.50 0.93 -13.80
N LEU A 13 -15.78 1.13 -13.46
CA LEU A 13 -16.64 0.08 -12.88
C LEU A 13 -16.84 -1.12 -13.80
N HIS A 14 -16.63 -0.99 -15.10
CA HIS A 14 -16.76 -2.12 -16.03
C HIS A 14 -15.42 -2.80 -16.32
N LYS A 15 -14.31 -2.35 -15.71
CA LYS A 15 -13.00 -2.99 -15.89
C LYS A 15 -12.80 -4.12 -14.90
N LYS A 16 -12.68 -5.33 -15.44
CA LYS A 16 -12.35 -6.55 -14.67
C LYS A 16 -11.08 -6.40 -13.83
N GLY A 17 -10.08 -5.67 -14.33
CA GLY A 17 -8.79 -5.49 -13.63
C GLY A 17 -8.92 -4.89 -12.23
N LEU A 18 -9.90 -4.01 -12.00
CA LEU A 18 -10.16 -3.46 -10.67
C LEU A 18 -10.63 -4.55 -9.70
N TYR A 19 -11.63 -5.32 -10.09
CA TYR A 19 -12.17 -6.40 -9.25
C TYR A 19 -11.17 -7.53 -9.02
N VAL A 20 -10.41 -7.91 -10.05
CA VAL A 20 -9.39 -8.95 -9.94
C VAL A 20 -8.29 -8.52 -8.97
N THR A 21 -7.80 -7.28 -9.08
CA THR A 21 -6.77 -6.77 -8.16
C THR A 21 -7.28 -6.71 -6.72
N SER A 22 -8.50 -6.20 -6.51
CA SER A 22 -9.14 -6.19 -5.18
C SER A 22 -9.30 -7.60 -4.61
N ALA A 23 -9.80 -8.54 -5.42
CA ALA A 23 -10.00 -9.91 -5.01
C ALA A 23 -8.68 -10.58 -4.60
N ILE A 24 -7.63 -10.45 -5.43
CA ILE A 24 -6.31 -11.00 -5.11
C ILE A 24 -5.76 -10.39 -3.81
N GLY A 25 -5.82 -9.05 -3.67
CA GLY A 25 -5.33 -8.38 -2.47
C GLY A 25 -6.04 -8.84 -1.19
N LEU A 26 -7.37 -8.91 -1.21
CA LEU A 26 -8.15 -9.38 -0.06
C LEU A 26 -7.96 -10.89 0.20
N SER A 27 -7.84 -11.70 -0.86
CA SER A 27 -7.56 -13.13 -0.74
C SER A 27 -6.20 -13.40 -0.10
N LEU A 28 -5.18 -12.58 -0.35
CA LEU A 28 -3.89 -12.70 0.33
C LEU A 28 -3.98 -12.42 1.83
N ILE A 29 -4.78 -11.44 2.24
CA ILE A 29 -5.05 -11.14 3.65
C ILE A 29 -5.76 -12.35 4.31
N ILE A 30 -6.79 -12.89 3.66
CA ILE A 30 -7.50 -14.10 4.13
C ILE A 30 -6.54 -15.27 4.24
N ALA A 31 -5.74 -15.52 3.19
CA ALA A 31 -4.81 -16.64 3.15
C ALA A 31 -3.82 -16.59 4.32
N THR A 32 -3.30 -15.39 4.63
CA THR A 32 -2.39 -15.20 5.76
C THR A 32 -3.08 -15.53 7.09
N ALA A 33 -4.30 -15.02 7.32
CA ALA A 33 -5.07 -15.32 8.53
C ALA A 33 -5.44 -16.81 8.63
N ALA A 34 -5.82 -17.43 7.51
CA ALA A 34 -6.19 -18.84 7.44
C ALA A 34 -4.98 -19.74 7.73
N VAL A 35 -3.80 -19.44 7.18
CA VAL A 35 -2.57 -20.20 7.46
C VAL A 35 -2.24 -20.14 8.95
N LEU A 36 -2.36 -18.98 9.59
CA LEU A 36 -2.12 -18.83 11.03
C LEU A 36 -3.12 -19.62 11.88
N SER A 37 -4.41 -19.54 11.54
CA SER A 37 -5.48 -20.26 12.23
C SER A 37 -5.35 -21.79 12.05
N LEU A 38 -5.01 -22.26 10.85
CA LEU A 38 -4.74 -23.67 10.59
C LEU A 38 -3.50 -24.15 11.37
N SER A 39 -2.46 -23.33 11.45
CA SER A 39 -1.25 -23.68 12.22
C SER A 39 -1.58 -23.88 13.70
N LEU A 40 -2.45 -23.03 14.28
CA LEU A 40 -2.94 -23.19 15.65
C LEU A 40 -3.76 -24.48 15.84
N HIS A 41 -4.49 -24.90 14.81
CA HIS A 41 -5.27 -26.14 14.86
C HIS A 41 -4.38 -27.39 14.87
N PHE A 42 -3.27 -27.38 14.12
CA PHE A 42 -2.33 -28.50 14.08
C PHE A 42 -1.36 -28.51 15.27
N ASP A 43 -0.94 -27.35 15.76
CA ASP A 43 -0.11 -27.19 16.94
C ASP A 43 -0.74 -26.19 17.91
N PRO A 44 -1.39 -26.67 18.98
CA PRO A 44 -2.03 -25.81 19.98
C PRO A 44 -1.07 -24.83 20.69
N ASN A 45 0.24 -25.08 20.65
CA ASN A 45 1.25 -24.21 21.26
C ASN A 45 1.96 -23.32 20.24
N PHE A 46 1.41 -23.16 19.03
CA PHE A 46 2.04 -22.38 17.98
C PHE A 46 2.19 -20.88 18.38
N PRO A 47 3.43 -20.38 18.51
CA PRO A 47 3.68 -19.07 19.14
C PRO A 47 3.28 -17.86 18.27
N TYR A 48 3.05 -18.07 16.97
CA TYR A 48 2.74 -16.99 16.02
C TYR A 48 1.25 -16.83 15.72
N ALA A 49 0.37 -17.64 16.31
CA ALA A 49 -1.09 -17.52 16.14
C ALA A 49 -1.72 -16.36 16.94
N THR A 50 -1.08 -15.20 16.92
CA THR A 50 -1.50 -13.98 17.61
C THR A 50 -1.95 -12.93 16.61
N SER A 51 -2.94 -12.12 16.99
CA SER A 51 -3.39 -10.99 16.14
C SER A 51 -2.24 -10.01 15.86
N ARG A 52 -1.31 -9.85 16.81
CA ARG A 52 -0.08 -9.07 16.67
C ARG A 52 0.80 -9.54 15.51
N PHE A 53 1.12 -10.83 15.45
CA PHE A 53 1.99 -11.36 14.39
C PHE A 53 1.31 -11.17 13.02
N PHE A 54 0.00 -11.41 12.95
CA PHE A 54 -0.77 -11.15 11.74
C PHE A 54 -0.70 -9.67 11.30
N TYR A 55 -0.95 -8.73 12.21
CA TYR A 55 -0.83 -7.29 11.93
C TYR A 55 0.59 -6.89 11.51
N SER A 56 1.63 -7.50 12.09
CA SER A 56 3.02 -7.22 11.70
C SER A 56 3.31 -7.60 10.24
N ASN A 57 2.71 -8.69 9.74
CA ASN A 57 2.87 -9.11 8.34
C ASN A 57 2.24 -8.08 7.40
N ILE A 58 1.08 -7.53 7.76
CA ILE A 58 0.41 -6.49 6.96
C ILE A 58 1.20 -5.17 6.97
N VAL A 59 1.71 -4.74 8.13
CA VAL A 59 2.57 -3.54 8.25
C VAL A 59 3.87 -3.71 7.46
N SER A 60 4.52 -4.87 7.57
CA SER A 60 5.72 -5.22 6.79
C SER A 60 5.43 -5.26 5.28
N GLY A 61 4.18 -5.51 4.89
CA GLY A 61 3.70 -5.52 3.52
C GLY A 61 3.58 -4.14 2.86
N GLY A 62 4.12 -3.06 3.44
CA GLY A 62 3.98 -1.70 2.92
C GLY A 62 4.35 -1.52 1.43
N VAL A 63 5.38 -2.22 0.95
CA VAL A 63 5.75 -2.21 -0.47
C VAL A 63 4.67 -2.86 -1.34
N LEU A 64 4.06 -3.95 -0.87
CA LEU A 64 2.95 -4.61 -1.57
C LEU A 64 1.74 -3.70 -1.68
N ILE A 65 1.45 -2.90 -0.64
CA ILE A 65 0.37 -1.91 -0.67
C ILE A 65 0.60 -0.90 -1.81
N VAL A 66 1.84 -0.40 -1.97
CA VAL A 66 2.20 0.50 -3.08
C VAL A 66 2.09 -0.20 -4.45
N ILE A 67 2.48 -1.47 -4.55
CA ILE A 67 2.32 -2.28 -5.78
C ILE A 67 0.85 -2.44 -6.15
N ILE A 68 -0.05 -2.65 -5.18
CA ILE A 68 -1.49 -2.67 -5.43
C ILE A 68 -1.94 -1.32 -6.01
N GLY A 69 -1.40 -0.21 -5.53
CA GLY A 69 -1.60 1.13 -6.11
C GLY A 69 -1.21 1.21 -7.59
N LEU A 70 -0.09 0.60 -7.99
CA LEU A 70 0.32 0.48 -9.39
C LEU A 70 -0.68 -0.32 -10.22
N LEU A 71 -1.17 -1.45 -9.71
CA LEU A 71 -2.13 -2.29 -10.42
C LEU A 71 -3.46 -1.56 -10.62
N PHE A 72 -3.96 -0.86 -9.60
CA PHE A 72 -5.15 -0.01 -9.69
C PHE A 72 -4.98 1.10 -10.72
N ASN A 73 -3.84 1.78 -10.71
CA ASN A 73 -3.55 2.82 -11.69
C ASN A 73 -3.50 2.24 -13.11
N SER A 74 -2.83 1.11 -13.28
CA SER A 74 -2.64 0.44 -14.56
C SER A 74 -3.94 -0.07 -15.17
N ALA A 75 -4.87 -0.54 -14.34
CA ALA A 75 -6.20 -0.93 -14.79
C ALA A 75 -6.91 0.23 -15.51
N LEU A 76 -6.73 1.47 -15.04
CA LEU A 76 -7.37 2.65 -15.65
C LEU A 76 -6.52 3.34 -16.71
N THR A 77 -5.19 3.34 -16.61
CA THR A 77 -4.29 4.03 -17.55
C THR A 77 -3.75 3.16 -18.67
N GLY A 78 -3.86 1.83 -18.61
CA GLY A 78 -3.24 0.91 -19.58
C GLY A 78 -3.70 1.09 -21.02
N LYS A 79 -4.87 0.55 -21.39
CA LYS A 79 -5.39 0.63 -22.77
C LYS A 79 -5.99 2.00 -23.13
N ASP A 80 -6.29 2.82 -22.12
CA ASP A 80 -7.02 4.08 -22.31
C ASP A 80 -6.12 5.24 -22.74
N THR A 81 -4.79 5.09 -22.66
CA THR A 81 -3.82 6.10 -23.11
C THR A 81 -3.87 6.37 -24.61
N ALA A 82 -4.34 5.40 -25.41
CA ALA A 82 -4.61 5.58 -26.83
C ALA A 82 -5.80 6.54 -27.07
N ILE A 83 -6.81 6.46 -26.20
CA ILE A 83 -8.07 7.22 -26.32
C ILE A 83 -7.88 8.68 -25.86
N ILE A 84 -6.82 8.98 -25.10
CA ILE A 84 -6.51 10.36 -24.66
C ILE A 84 -6.40 11.33 -25.84
N LYS A 85 -5.77 10.91 -26.94
CA LYS A 85 -5.66 11.75 -28.15
C LYS A 85 -7.04 12.09 -28.72
N GLN A 86 -7.92 11.10 -28.79
CA GLN A 86 -9.29 11.24 -29.26
C GLN A 86 -10.10 12.18 -28.35
N SER A 87 -10.02 12.02 -27.03
CA SER A 87 -10.70 12.91 -26.08
C SER A 87 -10.24 14.37 -26.21
N ILE A 88 -8.95 14.60 -26.50
CA ILE A 88 -8.42 15.95 -26.75
C ILE A 88 -8.98 16.52 -28.06
N SER A 89 -9.06 15.72 -29.13
CA SER A 89 -9.67 16.14 -30.40
C SER A 89 -11.15 16.51 -30.24
N PHE A 90 -11.87 15.90 -29.30
CA PHE A 90 -13.25 16.25 -28.94
C PHE A 90 -13.36 17.39 -27.91
N GLY A 91 -12.28 18.17 -27.68
CA GLY A 91 -12.32 19.39 -26.87
C GLY A 91 -12.10 19.21 -25.37
N VAL A 92 -11.73 18.01 -24.89
CA VAL A 92 -11.39 17.80 -23.47
C VAL A 92 -9.94 18.22 -23.20
N SER A 93 -9.73 19.15 -22.27
CA SER A 93 -8.38 19.62 -21.93
C SER A 93 -7.53 18.53 -21.26
N ARG A 94 -6.21 18.53 -21.52
CA ARG A 94 -5.25 17.60 -20.91
C ARG A 94 -5.30 17.64 -19.38
N ASN A 95 -5.44 18.84 -18.81
CA ASN A 95 -5.56 19.05 -17.37
C ASN A 95 -6.79 18.33 -16.80
N THR A 96 -7.94 18.42 -17.47
CA THR A 96 -9.16 17.71 -17.05
C THR A 96 -8.96 16.20 -17.04
N ILE A 97 -8.30 15.66 -18.07
CA ILE A 97 -8.03 14.22 -18.19
C ILE A 97 -7.13 13.74 -17.04
N PHE A 98 -6.04 14.44 -16.78
CA PHE A 98 -5.09 14.10 -15.71
C PHE A 98 -5.77 14.06 -14.35
N TRP A 99 -6.35 15.18 -13.91
CA TRP A 99 -6.96 15.28 -12.58
C TRP A 99 -8.16 14.35 -12.38
N SER A 100 -8.96 14.12 -13.42
CA SER A 100 -10.13 13.24 -13.31
C SER A 100 -9.70 11.79 -13.14
N LYS A 101 -8.69 11.33 -13.89
CA LYS A 101 -8.14 9.96 -13.74
C LYS A 101 -7.43 9.79 -12.40
N LEU A 102 -6.68 10.80 -11.97
CA LEU A 102 -6.01 10.78 -10.68
C LEU A 102 -7.01 10.69 -9.53
N ALA A 103 -7.99 11.58 -9.47
CA ALA A 103 -8.99 11.61 -8.42
C ALA A 103 -9.78 10.29 -8.33
N LEU A 104 -10.23 9.76 -9.48
CA LEU A 104 -10.95 8.49 -9.50
C LEU A 104 -10.08 7.34 -9.01
N THR A 105 -8.91 7.12 -9.62
CA THR A 105 -8.03 6.00 -9.21
C THR A 105 -7.62 6.10 -7.75
N PHE A 106 -7.38 7.32 -7.25
CA PHE A 106 -7.02 7.56 -5.86
C PHE A 106 -8.17 7.22 -4.90
N ILE A 107 -9.40 7.64 -5.18
CA ILE A 107 -10.57 7.32 -4.34
C ILE A 107 -10.78 5.81 -4.24
N TYR A 108 -10.74 5.09 -5.37
CA TYR A 108 -10.89 3.62 -5.35
C TYR A 108 -9.75 2.93 -4.61
N TYR A 109 -8.53 3.44 -4.77
CA TYR A 109 -7.36 2.93 -4.06
C TYR A 109 -7.49 3.15 -2.54
N LEU A 110 -7.96 4.31 -2.09
CA LEU A 110 -8.23 4.55 -0.67
C LEU A 110 -9.35 3.65 -0.15
N LEU A 111 -10.43 3.47 -0.92
CA LEU A 111 -11.53 2.58 -0.52
C LEU A 111 -11.05 1.14 -0.32
N ILE A 112 -10.23 0.59 -1.21
CA ILE A 112 -9.71 -0.77 -1.02
C ILE A 112 -8.74 -0.85 0.18
N CYS A 113 -7.95 0.20 0.45
CA CYS A 113 -7.10 0.24 1.64
C CYS A 113 -7.94 0.23 2.92
N VAL A 114 -9.01 1.04 2.99
CA VAL A 114 -9.93 1.05 4.15
C VAL A 114 -10.63 -0.29 4.34
N ILE A 115 -11.12 -0.90 3.24
CA ILE A 115 -11.72 -2.24 3.29
C ILE A 115 -10.69 -3.25 3.77
N GLY A 116 -9.46 -3.23 3.24
CA GLY A 116 -8.38 -4.13 3.65
C GLY A 116 -8.00 -3.98 5.12
N LEU A 117 -7.96 -2.76 5.65
CA LEU A 117 -7.74 -2.50 7.08
C LEU A 117 -8.87 -3.07 7.94
N ALA A 118 -10.13 -2.79 7.59
CA ALA A 118 -11.28 -3.32 8.31
C ALA A 118 -11.29 -4.86 8.29
N PHE A 119 -10.98 -5.45 7.14
CA PHE A 119 -10.92 -6.90 6.99
C PHE A 119 -9.79 -7.53 7.80
N THR A 120 -8.64 -6.88 7.84
CA THR A 120 -7.51 -7.28 8.69
C THR A 120 -7.90 -7.29 10.17
N ILE A 121 -8.54 -6.22 10.66
CA ILE A 121 -8.97 -6.14 12.06
C ILE A 121 -10.00 -7.22 12.38
N VAL A 122 -11.03 -7.38 11.53
CA VAL A 122 -12.07 -8.41 11.76
C VAL A 122 -11.48 -9.80 11.81
N LEU A 123 -10.58 -10.15 10.87
CA LEU A 123 -9.94 -11.47 10.86
C LEU A 123 -8.98 -11.67 12.04
N GLY A 124 -8.22 -10.65 12.40
CA GLY A 124 -7.29 -10.70 13.53
C GLY A 124 -8.00 -10.94 14.86
N GLU A 125 -9.11 -10.25 15.10
CA GLU A 125 -9.87 -10.37 16.36
C GLU A 125 -10.77 -11.62 16.42
N SER A 126 -11.21 -12.14 15.27
CA SER A 126 -12.13 -13.28 15.25
C SER A 126 -11.44 -14.65 15.15
N LEU A 127 -10.29 -14.75 14.47
CA LEU A 127 -9.61 -16.04 14.24
C LEU A 127 -8.39 -16.26 15.13
N LEU A 128 -7.79 -15.22 15.71
CA LEU A 128 -6.51 -15.29 16.41
C LEU A 128 -6.63 -14.82 17.85
N ALA A 129 -5.63 -15.14 18.68
CA ALA A 129 -5.57 -14.63 20.04
C ALA A 129 -5.44 -13.10 20.02
N SER A 130 -6.48 -12.42 20.52
CA SER A 130 -6.53 -10.95 20.59
C SER A 130 -5.73 -10.43 21.78
N GLU A 131 -4.92 -9.40 21.53
CA GLU A 131 -4.24 -8.61 22.54
C GLU A 131 -4.89 -7.22 22.59
N GLU A 132 -5.20 -6.72 23.79
CA GLU A 132 -6.00 -5.49 24.02
C GLU A 132 -5.47 -4.24 23.28
N LEU A 133 -4.15 -4.14 23.09
CA LEU A 133 -3.49 -3.00 22.45
C LEU A 133 -3.11 -3.24 20.98
N ALA A 134 -3.27 -4.45 20.44
CA ALA A 134 -2.79 -4.80 19.11
C ALA A 134 -3.48 -4.00 18.00
N VAL A 135 -4.81 -3.83 18.07
CA VAL A 135 -5.58 -3.03 17.11
C VAL A 135 -5.16 -1.57 17.12
N LYS A 136 -4.97 -0.99 18.31
CA LYS A 136 -4.54 0.41 18.46
C LYS A 136 -3.17 0.63 17.83
N ASN A 137 -2.20 -0.24 18.14
CA ASN A 137 -0.85 -0.14 17.59
C ASN A 137 -0.86 -0.35 16.07
N PHE A 138 -1.70 -1.25 15.56
CA PHE A 138 -1.86 -1.49 14.13
C PHE A 138 -2.44 -0.28 13.39
N LEU A 139 -3.45 0.38 13.96
CA LEU A 139 -4.03 1.60 13.39
C LEU A 139 -3.01 2.76 13.37
N LEU A 140 -2.22 2.92 14.43
CA LEU A 140 -1.14 3.91 14.47
C LEU A 140 -0.08 3.63 13.40
N ALA A 141 0.38 2.37 13.29
CA ALA A 141 1.34 1.97 12.26
C ALA A 141 0.79 2.20 10.85
N SER A 142 -0.49 1.89 10.63
CA SER A 142 -1.17 2.12 9.35
C SER A 142 -1.28 3.61 9.02
N PHE A 143 -1.58 4.45 10.01
CA PHE A 143 -1.66 5.90 9.84
C PHE A 143 -0.31 6.51 9.45
N ASN A 144 0.77 6.07 10.10
CA ASN A 144 2.14 6.51 9.79
C ASN A 144 2.58 6.16 8.35
N MET A 145 2.00 5.12 7.75
CA MET A 145 2.31 4.72 6.38
C MET A 145 1.57 5.56 5.32
N ILE A 146 0.51 6.28 5.69
CA ILE A 146 -0.34 7.03 4.73
C ILE A 146 0.49 7.97 3.85
N PRO A 147 1.38 8.84 4.38
CA PRO A 147 2.13 9.79 3.54
C PRO A 147 2.99 9.08 2.49
N ILE A 148 3.63 7.99 2.89
CA ILE A 148 4.52 7.17 2.05
C ILE A 148 3.72 6.50 0.93
N VAL A 149 2.60 5.87 1.29
CA VAL A 149 1.73 5.16 0.36
C VAL A 149 1.06 6.13 -0.63
N VAL A 150 0.58 7.27 -0.15
CA VAL A 150 -0.05 8.31 -0.97
C VAL A 150 0.96 8.95 -1.93
N SER A 151 2.17 9.25 -1.45
CA SER A 151 3.28 9.73 -2.28
C SER A 151 3.62 8.74 -3.40
N GLY A 152 3.79 7.46 -3.06
CA GLY A 152 4.04 6.40 -4.04
C GLY A 152 2.96 6.33 -5.10
N PHE A 153 1.68 6.44 -4.70
CA PHE A 153 0.55 6.45 -5.64
C PHE A 153 0.59 7.62 -6.63
N PHE A 154 0.90 8.83 -6.17
CA PHE A 154 1.03 10.00 -7.04
C PHE A 154 2.18 9.84 -8.04
N VAL A 155 3.34 9.38 -7.59
CA VAL A 155 4.51 9.13 -8.45
C VAL A 155 4.14 8.10 -9.54
N ILE A 156 3.53 6.99 -9.15
CA ILE A 156 3.01 5.97 -10.06
C ILE A 156 2.09 6.61 -11.11
N HIS A 157 1.12 7.43 -10.67
CA HIS A 157 0.17 8.06 -11.59
C HIS A 157 0.86 8.96 -12.60
N VAL A 158 1.81 9.79 -12.15
CA VAL A 158 2.57 10.67 -13.02
C VAL A 158 3.36 9.86 -14.05
N LEU A 159 4.10 8.85 -13.62
CA LEU A 159 4.90 7.99 -14.53
C LEU A 159 4.03 7.26 -15.55
N ARG A 160 2.85 6.79 -15.15
CA ARG A 160 1.87 6.17 -16.05
C ARG A 160 1.31 7.16 -17.07
N MET A 161 1.01 8.38 -16.65
CA MET A 161 0.54 9.44 -17.57
C MET A 161 1.64 9.88 -18.55
N LEU A 162 2.91 9.74 -18.16
CA LEU A 162 4.08 9.89 -19.04
C LEU A 162 4.35 8.67 -19.95
N LYS A 163 3.54 7.62 -19.85
CA LYS A 163 3.65 6.37 -20.63
C LYS A 163 4.95 5.60 -20.42
N ILE A 164 5.52 5.70 -19.22
CA ILE A 164 6.62 4.83 -18.80
C ILE A 164 6.09 3.39 -18.68
N SER A 165 6.89 2.41 -19.12
CA SER A 165 6.50 1.00 -19.06
C SER A 165 6.33 0.52 -17.62
N ASP A 166 5.44 -0.45 -17.40
CA ASP A 166 5.17 -0.98 -16.07
C ASP A 166 6.42 -1.59 -15.42
N VAL A 167 7.30 -2.20 -16.21
CA VAL A 167 8.57 -2.77 -15.74
C VAL A 167 9.46 -1.70 -15.12
N TYR A 168 9.65 -0.56 -15.79
CA TYR A 168 10.47 0.53 -15.25
C TYR A 168 9.85 1.13 -13.99
N ILE A 169 8.53 1.23 -13.92
CA ILE A 169 7.85 1.74 -12.72
C ILE A 169 8.07 0.75 -11.56
N ILE A 170 7.91 -0.55 -11.77
CA ILE A 170 8.14 -1.57 -10.74
C ILE A 170 9.59 -1.52 -10.24
N VAL A 171 10.57 -1.49 -11.15
CA VAL A 171 11.99 -1.41 -10.77
C VAL A 171 12.27 -0.15 -9.96
N MET A 172 11.72 0.98 -10.37
CA MET A 172 11.85 2.25 -9.66
C MET A 172 11.21 2.19 -8.27
N LEU A 173 10.01 1.62 -8.13
CA LEU A 173 9.35 1.44 -6.84
C LEU A 173 10.17 0.53 -5.92
N LEU A 174 10.65 -0.61 -6.42
CA LEU A 174 11.49 -1.50 -5.62
C LEU A 174 12.75 -0.78 -5.14
N PHE A 175 13.41 -0.03 -6.01
CA PHE A 175 14.58 0.76 -5.65
C PHE A 175 14.26 1.81 -4.57
N VAL A 176 13.18 2.57 -4.74
CA VAL A 176 12.78 3.64 -3.80
C VAL A 176 12.33 3.08 -2.46
N PHE A 177 11.52 2.02 -2.43
CA PHE A 177 10.89 1.54 -1.20
C PHE A 177 11.68 0.44 -0.49
N LEU A 178 12.64 -0.23 -1.13
CA LEU A 178 13.49 -1.24 -0.48
C LEU A 178 14.94 -0.77 -0.26
N LEU A 179 15.52 0.00 -1.18
CA LEU A 179 16.97 0.24 -1.19
C LEU A 179 17.38 1.68 -0.89
N SER A 180 16.45 2.64 -0.91
CA SER A 180 16.78 4.07 -0.87
C SER A 180 17.58 4.50 0.37
N GLY A 181 17.21 4.00 1.55
CA GLY A 181 17.90 4.31 2.81
C GLY A 181 19.35 3.86 2.80
N ASP A 182 19.61 2.60 2.47
CA ASP A 182 20.96 2.03 2.44
C ASP A 182 21.84 2.74 1.40
N LEU A 183 21.27 3.11 0.25
CA LEU A 183 21.97 3.83 -0.79
C LEU A 183 22.31 5.27 -0.40
N ILE A 184 21.35 6.00 0.19
CA ILE A 184 21.59 7.36 0.67
C ILE A 184 22.69 7.32 1.75
N ARG A 185 22.62 6.35 2.67
CA ARG A 185 23.64 6.16 3.69
C ARG A 185 25.01 5.88 3.07
N LEU A 186 25.10 4.96 2.11
CA LEU A 186 26.36 4.61 1.45
C LEU A 186 26.96 5.78 0.65
N LEU A 187 26.12 6.57 -0.04
CA LEU A 187 26.56 7.71 -0.84
C LEU A 187 27.01 8.90 0.01
N PHE A 188 26.33 9.17 1.13
CA PHE A 188 26.57 10.35 1.96
C PHE A 188 27.34 10.07 3.24
N GLN A 189 27.80 8.84 3.48
CA GLN A 189 28.64 8.49 4.65
C GLN A 189 29.88 9.38 4.78
N SER A 190 30.45 9.82 3.64
CA SER A 190 31.67 10.62 3.60
C SER A 190 31.43 12.12 3.71
N ILE A 191 30.17 12.58 3.66
CA ILE A 191 29.82 14.00 3.63
C ILE A 191 29.18 14.37 4.96
N SER A 192 29.94 15.08 5.80
CA SER A 192 29.47 15.59 7.09
C SER A 192 28.18 16.40 6.92
N GLY A 193 27.15 16.04 7.69
CA GLY A 193 25.83 16.68 7.66
C GLY A 193 24.81 16.08 6.68
N MET A 194 25.24 15.39 5.62
CA MET A 194 24.30 14.74 4.67
C MET A 194 23.98 13.29 5.05
N ASN A 195 24.73 12.70 5.98
CA ASN A 195 24.44 11.36 6.49
C ASN A 195 23.06 11.27 7.16
N GLU A 196 22.48 12.36 7.67
CA GLU A 196 21.14 12.31 8.30
C GLU A 196 20.00 12.09 7.30
N LEU A 197 20.24 12.27 5.99
CA LEU A 197 19.18 12.19 4.97
C LEU A 197 18.58 10.79 4.83
N TYR A 198 19.30 9.71 5.20
CA TYR A 198 18.77 8.36 5.04
C TYR A 198 17.57 8.09 5.97
N HIS A 199 17.42 8.84 7.07
CA HIS A 199 16.27 8.73 7.98
C HIS A 199 14.95 9.10 7.30
N TYR A 200 15.00 9.97 6.28
CA TYR A 200 13.81 10.40 5.53
C TYR A 200 13.53 9.53 4.30
N ALA A 201 14.37 8.52 4.05
CA ALA A 201 14.18 7.62 2.92
C ALA A 201 12.94 6.74 3.14
N PRO A 202 12.10 6.50 2.10
CA PRO A 202 10.90 5.68 2.25
C PRO A 202 11.17 4.27 2.80
N SER A 203 12.28 3.65 2.43
CA SER A 203 12.63 2.31 2.94
C SER A 203 12.95 2.34 4.44
N THR A 204 13.67 3.37 4.90
CA THR A 204 14.00 3.55 6.33
C THR A 204 12.74 3.83 7.13
N LEU A 205 11.88 4.74 6.66
CA LEU A 205 10.63 5.09 7.36
C LEU A 205 9.66 3.90 7.47
N LEU A 206 9.54 3.09 6.42
CA LEU A 206 8.74 1.85 6.48
C LEU A 206 9.30 0.85 7.50
N ASN A 207 10.62 0.69 7.53
CA ASN A 207 11.29 -0.21 8.46
C ASN A 207 11.19 0.29 9.92
N GLU A 208 11.44 1.58 10.16
CA GLU A 208 11.28 2.20 11.49
C GLU A 208 9.85 2.09 12.00
N ASN A 209 8.84 2.26 11.13
CA ASN A 209 7.44 2.07 11.50
C ASN A 209 7.14 0.62 11.91
N LEU A 210 7.68 -0.37 11.18
CA LEU A 210 7.55 -1.79 11.54
C LEU A 210 8.24 -2.09 12.87
N ILE A 211 9.47 -1.62 13.06
CA ILE A 211 10.23 -1.82 14.31
C ILE A 211 9.50 -1.16 15.49
N SER A 212 8.97 0.05 15.31
CA SER A 212 8.18 0.74 16.33
C SER A 212 6.91 -0.03 16.69
N PHE A 213 6.19 -0.57 15.70
CA PHE A 213 5.04 -1.45 15.93
C PHE A 213 5.42 -2.69 16.75
N LEU A 214 6.53 -3.35 16.40
CA LEU A 214 7.03 -4.52 17.12
C LEU A 214 7.48 -4.19 18.55
N ALA A 215 8.14 -3.05 18.75
CA ALA A 215 8.67 -2.60 20.05
C ALA A 215 7.57 -2.18 21.03
N GLN A 216 6.55 -1.45 20.56
CA GLN A 216 5.40 -1.05 21.38
C GLN A 216 4.66 -2.26 21.96
N ALA A 217 4.65 -3.37 21.22
CA ALA A 217 4.03 -4.59 21.67
C ALA A 217 4.94 -5.45 22.59
N LEU A 218 6.23 -5.14 22.70
CA LEU A 218 7.16 -5.76 23.67
C LEU A 218 7.01 -5.10 25.05
N ASN A 219 6.89 -3.78 25.09
CA ASN A 219 6.69 -3.04 26.34
C ASN A 219 5.35 -3.34 27.03
N SER A 220 4.30 -3.70 26.29
CA SER A 220 3.01 -4.14 26.85
C SER A 220 3.06 -5.53 27.49
N SER A 221 3.98 -6.40 27.09
CA SER A 221 4.19 -7.72 27.70
C SER A 221 4.92 -7.64 29.04
N ILE A 222 5.73 -6.60 29.25
CA ILE A 222 6.54 -6.41 30.48
C ILE A 222 5.74 -5.67 31.56
N ALA A 223 4.75 -4.85 31.19
CA ALA A 223 3.92 -4.11 32.14
C ALA A 223 2.87 -4.96 32.89
N HIS A 224 2.69 -6.24 32.51
CA HIS A 224 1.72 -7.16 33.08
C HIS A 224 2.34 -8.47 33.63
N GLY A 225 3.66 -8.54 33.77
CA GLY A 225 4.38 -9.61 34.49
C GLY A 225 4.86 -9.15 35.84
#